data_AF-A0A1H2M718-F1
#
_entry.id   AF-A0A1H2M718-F1
#
_cell.length_a   1.000
_cell.length_b   1.000
_cell.length_c   1.000
_cell.angle_alpha   90.00
_cell.angle_beta   90.00
_cell.angle_gamma   90.00
#
_symmetry.space_group_name_H-M   'P 1'
#
loop_
_entity.id
_entity.type
_entity.pdbx_description
1 polymer ?
#
loop_
_entity_poly.entity_id
_entity_poly.type
_entity_poly.pdbx_seq_one_letter_code
_entity_poly.pdbx_strand_id
1 'polypeptide(L)'
;MAEAAGADDEELEERLRRAVLDLLGRRAPTSTICPSDAARAVGGDTWRDAMPLARVVAARLADAGVVEVRQHGERVDVRTARGPVRIARAGGFDAAS
;
A
#
# COMPACT_ATOMS: atom_id res chain seq x y z
N MET A 1 -18.74 -20.92 -3.88
CA MET A 1 -18.97 -19.63 -3.20
C MET A 1 -17.72 -19.11 -2.47
N ALA A 2 -16.88 -19.97 -1.85
CA ALA A 2 -15.63 -19.53 -1.21
C ALA A 2 -14.49 -19.15 -2.19
N GLU A 3 -14.50 -19.67 -3.43
CA GLU A 3 -13.45 -19.39 -4.42
C GLU A 3 -13.57 -18.01 -5.10
N ALA A 4 -14.79 -17.46 -5.21
CA ALA A 4 -15.01 -16.15 -5.84
C ALA A 4 -14.44 -15.00 -4.98
N ALA A 5 -14.69 -15.04 -3.66
CA ALA A 5 -14.16 -14.05 -2.72
C ALA A 5 -12.62 -14.02 -2.71
N GLY A 6 -11.96 -15.17 -2.91
CA GLY A 6 -10.50 -15.24 -3.05
C GLY A 6 -10.00 -14.53 -4.30
N ALA A 7 -10.64 -14.77 -5.45
CA ALA A 7 -10.28 -14.10 -6.70
C ALA A 7 -10.53 -12.58 -6.67
N ASP A 8 -11.63 -12.15 -6.04
CA ASP A 8 -11.95 -10.73 -5.83
C ASP A 8 -10.90 -10.05 -4.92
N ASP A 9 -10.46 -10.74 -3.86
CA ASP A 9 -9.41 -10.25 -2.96
C ASP A 9 -8.04 -10.19 -3.66
N GLU A 10 -7.68 -11.18 -4.48
CA GLU A 10 -6.43 -11.20 -5.26
C GLU A 10 -6.41 -10.06 -6.29
N GLU A 11 -7.52 -9.82 -6.99
CA GLU A 11 -7.63 -8.70 -7.94
C GLU A 11 -7.57 -7.35 -7.23
N LEU A 12 -8.26 -7.21 -6.09
CA LEU A 12 -8.18 -6.00 -5.27
C LEU A 12 -6.75 -5.79 -4.74
N GLU A 13 -6.05 -6.85 -4.36
CA GLU A 13 -4.68 -6.79 -3.91
C GLU A 13 -3.74 -6.25 -5.00
N GLU A 14 -3.81 -6.78 -6.21
CA GLU A 14 -2.98 -6.32 -7.33
C GLU A 14 -3.32 -4.86 -7.70
N ARG A 15 -4.60 -4.48 -7.67
CA ARG A 15 -5.02 -3.08 -7.89
C ARG A 15 -4.44 -2.17 -6.81
N LEU A 16 -4.45 -2.58 -5.54
CA LEU A 16 -3.83 -1.84 -4.44
C LEU A 16 -2.32 -1.73 -4.61
N ARG A 17 -1.65 -2.81 -5.03
CA ARG A 17 -0.20 -2.83 -5.30
C ARG A 17 0.15 -1.78 -6.34
N ARG A 18 -0.54 -1.80 -7.49
CA ARG A 18 -0.36 -0.81 -8.56
C ARG A 18 -0.64 0.61 -8.08
N ALA A 19 -1.72 0.81 -7.33
CA ALA A 19 -2.07 2.12 -6.79
C ALA A 19 -0.97 2.68 -5.86
N VAL A 20 -0.37 1.86 -5.00
CA VAL A 20 0.76 2.28 -4.14
C VAL A 20 1.95 2.71 -5.00
N LEU A 21 2.34 1.90 -5.97
CA LEU A 21 3.49 2.18 -6.84
C LEU A 21 3.26 3.44 -7.70
N ASP A 22 2.11 3.55 -8.36
CA ASP A 22 1.73 4.70 -9.18
C ASP A 22 1.70 6.00 -8.37
N LEU A 23 1.05 5.99 -7.21
CA LEU A 23 0.93 7.18 -6.36
C LEU A 23 2.29 7.63 -5.84
N LEU A 24 3.17 6.69 -5.49
CA LEU A 24 4.55 7.00 -5.13
C LEU A 24 5.32 7.52 -6.34
N GLY A 25 5.20 6.86 -7.50
CA GLY A 25 5.89 7.15 -8.76
C GLY A 25 5.62 8.56 -9.30
N ARG A 26 4.39 9.05 -9.15
CA ARG A 26 3.97 10.41 -9.56
C ARG A 26 4.47 11.54 -8.66
N ARG A 27 5.02 11.23 -7.47
CA ARG A 27 5.47 12.22 -6.48
C ARG A 27 7.00 12.35 -6.49
N ALA A 28 7.53 13.36 -5.78
CA ALA A 28 8.97 13.47 -5.59
C ALA A 28 9.53 12.26 -4.80
N PRO A 29 10.80 11.85 -5.00
CA PRO A 29 11.37 10.66 -4.36
C PRO A 29 11.30 10.64 -2.82
N THR A 30 11.29 11.81 -2.18
CA THR A 30 11.20 11.97 -0.72
C THR A 30 9.76 12.04 -0.20
N SER A 31 8.77 12.09 -1.09
CA SER A 31 7.36 12.17 -0.73
C SER A 31 6.84 10.85 -0.20
N THR A 32 5.76 10.93 0.55
CA THR A 32 5.07 9.76 1.10
C THR A 32 3.59 9.78 0.75
N ILE A 33 2.97 8.61 0.84
CA ILE A 33 1.51 8.42 0.84
C ILE A 33 1.08 7.75 2.14
N CYS A 34 -0.21 7.53 2.34
CA CYS A 34 -0.72 6.63 3.38
C CYS A 34 -1.52 5.47 2.75
N PRO A 35 -1.77 4.37 3.50
CA PRO A 35 -2.58 3.25 3.00
C PRO A 35 -3.97 3.68 2.49
N SER A 36 -4.56 4.71 3.10
CA SER A 36 -5.86 5.22 2.67
C SER A 36 -5.84 5.96 1.32
N ASP A 37 -4.68 6.45 0.87
CA ASP A 37 -4.56 7.04 -0.47
C ASP A 37 -4.71 5.95 -1.55
N ALA A 38 -4.03 4.81 -1.37
CA ALA A 38 -4.15 3.66 -2.26
C ALA A 38 -5.56 3.05 -2.20
N ALA A 39 -6.13 2.89 -1.00
CA ALA A 39 -7.48 2.38 -0.83
C ALA A 39 -8.53 3.26 -1.54
N ARG A 40 -8.42 4.60 -1.43
CA ARG A 40 -9.32 5.52 -2.15
C ARG A 40 -9.16 5.45 -3.66
N ALA A 41 -7.94 5.23 -4.15
CA ALA A 41 -7.69 5.12 -5.60
C ALA A 41 -8.38 3.91 -6.23
N VAL A 42 -8.59 2.82 -5.47
CA VAL A 42 -9.17 1.57 -6.00
C VAL A 42 -10.60 1.30 -5.55
N GLY A 43 -10.98 1.75 -4.35
CA GLY A 43 -12.22 1.33 -3.69
C GLY A 43 -13.39 2.31 -3.77
N GLY A 44 -13.24 3.47 -4.41
CA GLY A 44 -14.35 4.43 -4.59
C GLY A 44 -15.07 4.77 -3.28
N ASP A 45 -16.40 4.64 -3.24
CA ASP A 45 -17.23 4.93 -2.06
C ASP A 45 -17.05 3.92 -0.91
N THR A 46 -16.63 2.69 -1.21
CA THR A 46 -16.38 1.60 -0.24
C THR A 46 -14.90 1.42 0.08
N TRP A 47 -14.06 2.43 -0.19
CA TRP A 47 -12.60 2.35 0.02
C TRP A 47 -12.17 1.92 1.42
N ARG A 48 -13.02 2.13 2.44
CA ARG A 48 -12.75 1.69 3.81
C ARG A 48 -12.66 0.18 3.94
N ASP A 49 -13.34 -0.58 3.08
CA ASP A 49 -13.30 -2.05 3.09
C ASP A 49 -11.97 -2.57 2.52
N ALA A 50 -11.32 -1.79 1.64
CA ALA A 50 -9.99 -2.10 1.10
C ALA A 50 -8.84 -1.76 2.07
N MET A 51 -9.10 -1.08 3.19
CA MET A 51 -8.05 -0.64 4.12
C MET A 51 -7.25 -1.78 4.76
N PRO A 52 -7.85 -2.87 5.27
CA PRO A 52 -7.10 -4.00 5.79
C PRO A 52 -6.13 -4.57 4.75
N LEU A 53 -6.59 -4.77 3.51
CA LEU A 53 -5.77 -5.29 2.42
C LEU A 53 -4.70 -4.29 1.98
N ALA A 54 -4.99 -2.98 1.97
CA ALA A 54 -4.00 -1.95 1.67
C ALA A 54 -2.81 -1.96 2.65
N ARG A 55 -3.07 -2.29 3.93
CA ARG A 55 -1.99 -2.49 4.92
C ARG A 55 -1.19 -3.76 4.65
N VAL A 56 -1.84 -4.85 4.25
CA VAL A 56 -1.17 -6.10 3.86
C VAL A 56 -0.26 -5.87 2.64
N VAL A 57 -0.75 -5.19 1.61
CA VAL A 57 0.03 -4.82 0.42
C VAL A 57 1.23 -3.95 0.79
N ALA A 58 1.04 -2.94 1.64
CA ALA A 58 2.15 -2.11 2.11
C ALA A 58 3.21 -2.93 2.88
N ALA A 59 2.79 -3.94 3.66
CA ALA A 59 3.72 -4.85 4.33
C ALA A 59 4.49 -5.71 3.31
N ARG A 60 3.82 -6.31 2.33
CA ARG A 60 4.45 -7.15 1.29
C ARG A 60 5.47 -6.37 0.47
N LEU A 61 5.13 -5.15 0.06
CA LEU A 61 6.07 -4.27 -0.66
C LEU A 61 7.25 -3.86 0.21
N ALA A 62 7.05 -3.70 1.53
CA ALA A 62 8.12 -3.39 2.47
C ALA A 62 9.05 -4.59 2.69
N ASP A 63 8.49 -5.78 2.84
CA ASP A 63 9.25 -7.04 2.94
C ASP A 63 10.07 -7.29 1.66
N ALA A 64 9.56 -6.88 0.49
CA ALA A 64 10.28 -6.91 -0.79
C ALA A 64 11.32 -5.79 -0.97
N GLY A 65 11.44 -4.87 -0.01
CA GLY A 65 12.39 -3.73 -0.10
C GLY A 65 12.03 -2.67 -1.14
N VAL A 66 10.82 -2.73 -1.72
CA VAL A 66 10.32 -1.77 -2.72
C VAL A 66 9.87 -0.47 -2.06
N VAL A 67 9.23 -0.58 -0.90
CA VAL A 67 8.81 0.56 -0.09
C VAL A 67 9.33 0.42 1.33
N GLU A 68 9.17 1.48 2.11
CA GLU A 68 9.32 1.44 3.55
C GLU A 68 8.11 2.10 4.21
N VAL A 69 7.72 1.60 5.38
CA VAL A 69 6.65 2.21 6.16
C VAL A 69 7.25 2.94 7.34
N ARG A 70 6.79 4.18 7.56
CA ARG A 70 7.23 5.04 8.65
C ARG A 70 6.07 5.52 9.50
N GLN A 71 6.30 5.66 10.80
CA GLN A 71 5.40 6.30 11.74
C GLN A 71 6.21 7.27 12.59
N HIS A 72 5.75 8.51 12.72
CA HIS A 72 6.50 9.59 13.39
C HIS A 72 7.96 9.76 12.90
N GLY A 73 8.21 9.44 11.62
CA GLY A 73 9.53 9.52 11.00
C GLY A 73 10.38 8.26 11.12
N GLU A 74 10.00 7.30 11.97
CA GLU A 74 10.73 6.07 12.23
C GLU A 74 10.19 4.91 11.38
N ARG A 75 11.06 3.99 10.94
CA ARG A 75 10.65 2.78 10.22
C ARG A 75 9.85 1.87 11.16
N VAL A 76 8.69 1.41 10.70
CA VAL A 76 7.82 0.51 11.48
C VAL A 76 7.26 -0.60 10.60
N ASP A 77 6.86 -1.70 11.25
CA ASP A 77 6.06 -2.74 10.61
C ASP A 77 4.59 -2.32 10.61
N VAL A 78 3.99 -2.19 9.42
CA VAL A 78 2.57 -1.83 9.26
C VAL A 78 1.61 -2.91 9.76
N ARG A 79 2.06 -4.15 9.95
CA ARG A 79 1.24 -5.22 10.53
C ARG A 79 0.94 -4.98 12.02
N THR A 80 1.86 -4.30 12.72
CA THR A 80 1.76 -4.07 14.17
C THR A 80 1.53 -2.61 14.54
N ALA A 81 1.96 -1.66 13.69
CA ALA A 81 1.80 -0.23 13.93
C ALA A 81 0.33 0.17 14.10
N ARG A 82 0.00 0.90 15.17
CA ARG A 82 -1.36 1.41 15.39
C ARG A 82 -1.47 2.86 14.96
N GLY A 83 -2.57 3.20 14.29
CA GLY A 83 -2.82 4.57 13.83
C GLY A 83 -2.16 4.91 12.49
N PRO A 84 -2.01 6.22 12.18
CA PRO A 84 -1.52 6.69 10.90
C PRO A 84 -0.08 6.27 10.63
N VAL A 85 0.16 5.81 9.41
CA VAL A 85 1.48 5.45 8.90
C VAL A 85 1.69 6.08 7.52
N ARG A 86 2.95 6.23 7.12
CA ARG A 86 3.37 6.79 5.84
C ARG A 86 4.16 5.74 5.07
N ILE A 87 3.85 5.57 3.78
CA ILE A 87 4.59 4.70 2.87
C ILE A 87 5.52 5.59 2.06
N ALA A 88 6.80 5.25 2.01
CA ALA A 88 7.84 5.94 1.25
C ALA A 88 8.53 4.97 0.30
N ARG A 89 9.20 5.48 -0.73
CA ARG A 89 10.04 4.66 -1.62
C ARG A 89 11.25 4.12 -0.84
N ALA A 90 11.62 2.86 -1.06
CA ALA A 90 12.85 2.27 -0.54
C ALA A 90 13.86 2.03 -1.68
N GLY A 91 15.01 1.43 -1.35
CA GLY A 91 16.10 1.22 -2.30
C GLY A 91 15.74 0.34 -3.49
N GLY A 92 14.76 -0.55 -3.35
CA GLY A 92 14.24 -1.39 -4.43
C GLY A 92 13.08 -0.79 -5.21
N PHE A 93 12.76 0.51 -5.02
CA PHE A 93 11.68 1.15 -5.77
C PHE A 93 12.10 1.38 -7.23
N ASP A 94 11.48 0.66 -8.16
CA ASP A 94 11.58 0.93 -9.59
C ASP A 94 10.35 1.73 -10.06
N ALA A 95 10.58 2.93 -10.58
CA ALA A 95 9.53 3.79 -11.10
C ALA A 95 8.99 3.36 -12.48
N ALA A 96 9.63 2.38 -13.12
CA ALA A 96 9.22 1.83 -14.42
C ALA A 96 8.34 0.56 -14.30
N SER A 97 8.01 0.12 -13.07
CA SER A 97 7.25 -1.11 -12.77
C SER A 97 5.77 -0.90 -12.47
#